data_AF-A0A353RYJ1-F1
#
_entry.id   AF-A0A353RYJ1-F1
#
_cell.length_a   1.000
_cell.length_b   1.000
_cell.length_c   1.000
_cell.angle_alpha   90.00
_cell.angle_beta   90.00
_cell.angle_gamma   90.00
#
_symmetry.space_group_name_H-M   'P 1'
#
loop_
_entity.id
_entity.type
_entity.pdbx_description
1 polymer ?
#
loop_
_entity_poly.entity_id
_entity_poly.type
_entity_poly.pdbx_seq_one_letter_code
_entity_poly.pdbx_strand_id
1 'polypeptide(L)'
;MIQVELSKIIIDEKRQDQIIVLKEKSGSRQFPIVIGFLEASSIKIKLSGVDLPRPMTHDLLVSVIDGLNATVERLIIDKMLNNTFHAKLELVTADNDVV
;
A
#
# COMPACT_ATOMS: atom_id res chain seq x y z
N MET A 1 11.35 -0.35 -14.01
CA MET A 1 10.82 -0.27 -12.64
C MET A 1 11.46 -1.36 -11.81
N ILE A 2 11.63 -1.16 -10.50
CA ILE A 2 12.20 -2.17 -9.60
C ILE A 2 11.05 -2.75 -8.77
N GLN A 3 10.90 -4.07 -8.78
CA GLN A 3 9.93 -4.72 -7.90
C GLN A 3 10.44 -4.73 -6.47
N VAL A 4 9.57 -4.28 -5.58
CA VAL A 4 9.82 -4.24 -4.15
C VAL A 4 8.72 -4.99 -3.41
N GLU A 5 9.02 -5.36 -2.17
CA GLU A 5 8.09 -5.95 -1.22
C GLU A 5 8.17 -5.23 0.11
N LEU A 6 7.09 -5.25 0.87
CA LEU A 6 7.08 -4.74 2.23
C LEU A 6 7.90 -5.66 3.13
N SER A 7 9.06 -5.18 3.59
CA SER A 7 9.97 -5.97 4.42
C SER A 7 9.72 -5.79 5.91
N LYS A 8 9.41 -4.55 6.35
CA LYS A 8 9.17 -4.23 7.77
C LYS A 8 8.19 -3.08 7.93
N ILE A 9 7.47 -3.09 9.05
CA ILE A 9 6.72 -1.95 9.57
C ILE A 9 7.23 -1.68 10.98
N ILE A 10 7.65 -0.45 11.24
CA ILE A 10 8.10 0.02 12.55
C ILE A 10 6.99 0.91 13.09
N ILE A 11 6.34 0.46 14.17
CA ILE A 11 5.25 1.18 14.82
C ILE A 11 5.67 1.59 16.23
N ASP A 12 5.59 2.88 16.52
CA ASP A 12 5.72 3.48 17.83
C ASP A 12 4.45 4.28 18.15
N GLU A 13 3.64 3.77 19.08
CA GLU A 13 2.36 4.37 19.49
C GLU A 13 2.54 5.76 20.12
N LYS A 14 3.75 6.14 20.53
CA LYS A 14 4.05 7.46 21.09
C LYS A 14 4.41 8.48 20.02
N ARG A 15 4.64 8.06 18.78
CA ARG A 15 5.05 8.91 17.65
C ARG A 15 3.90 9.00 16.65
N GLN A 16 3.78 10.15 15.98
CA GLN A 16 2.85 10.28 14.85
C GLN A 16 3.43 9.65 13.59
N ASP A 17 4.74 9.77 13.40
CA ASP A 17 5.47 9.22 12.26
C ASP A 17 5.81 7.75 12.49
N GLN A 18 5.35 6.91 11.57
CA GLN A 18 5.65 5.49 11.48
C GLN A 18 6.48 5.24 10.22
N ILE A 19 7.21 4.12 10.18
CA ILE A 19 8.08 3.81 9.05
C ILE A 19 7.73 2.45 8.47
N ILE A 20 7.52 2.39 7.16
CA ILE A 20 7.56 1.14 6.40
C ILE A 20 8.88 1.03 5.66
N VAL A 21 9.39 -0.18 5.52
CA VAL A 21 10.62 -0.46 4.77
C VAL A 21 10.26 -1.36 3.60
N LEU A 22 10.45 -0.85 2.39
CA LEU A 22 10.37 -1.61 1.17
C LEU A 22 11.74 -2.21 0.86
N LYS A 23 11.79 -3.46 0.42
CA LYS A 23 13.02 -4.14 0.00
C LYS A 23 12.89 -4.59 -1.44
N GLU A 24 13.96 -4.50 -2.21
CA GLU A 24 13.99 -5.08 -3.55
C GLU A 24 13.82 -6.60 -3.52
N LYS A 25 12.96 -7.14 -4.40
CA LYS A 25 12.76 -8.59 -4.49
C LYS A 25 14.03 -9.34 -4.91
N SER A 26 14.81 -8.78 -5.82
CA SER A 26 16.01 -9.40 -6.39
C SER A 26 17.31 -8.69 -5.97
N GLY A 27 17.30 -7.96 -4.86
CA GLY A 27 18.42 -7.14 -4.43
C GLY A 27 18.54 -7.00 -2.92
N SER A 28 19.52 -6.21 -2.48
CA SER A 28 19.78 -5.93 -1.07
C SER A 28 19.34 -4.53 -0.63
N ARG A 29 18.95 -3.66 -1.57
CA ARG A 29 18.57 -2.29 -1.25
C ARG A 29 17.26 -2.26 -0.47
N GLN A 30 17.19 -1.35 0.48
CA GLN A 30 16.02 -1.06 1.28
C GLN A 30 15.66 0.41 1.16
N PHE A 31 14.38 0.69 1.25
CA PHE A 31 13.82 2.01 1.02
C PHE A 31 12.75 2.32 2.06
N PRO A 32 13.04 3.19 3.04
CA PRO A 32 12.08 3.57 4.06
C PRO A 32 11.11 4.64 3.55
N ILE A 33 9.83 4.52 3.92
CA ILE A 33 8.79 5.53 3.70
C ILE A 33 8.15 5.85 5.04
N VAL A 34 8.06 7.15 5.36
CA VAL A 34 7.34 7.64 6.53
C VAL A 34 5.85 7.71 6.21
N ILE A 35 5.03 7.13 7.08
CA ILE A 35 3.56 7.15 7.01
C ILE A 35 2.99 7.53 8.38
N GLY A 36 1.69 7.82 8.45
CA GLY A 36 1.03 8.08 9.72
C GLY A 36 0.66 6.80 10.49
N PHE A 37 0.25 7.01 11.75
CA PHE A 37 -0.18 5.94 12.64
C PHE A 37 -1.41 5.17 12.12
N LEU A 38 -2.38 5.86 11.52
CA LEU A 38 -3.61 5.24 11.01
C LEU A 38 -3.33 4.34 9.81
N GLU A 39 -2.46 4.79 8.90
CA GLU A 39 -2.01 4.02 7.75
C GLU A 39 -1.27 2.76 8.23
N ALA A 40 -0.28 2.92 9.11
CA ALA A 40 0.49 1.80 9.65
C ALA A 40 -0.41 0.77 10.37
N SER A 41 -1.37 1.24 11.16
CA SER A 41 -2.34 0.40 11.85
C SER A 41 -3.23 -0.38 10.87
N SER A 42 -3.71 0.26 9.80
CA SER A 42 -4.52 -0.41 8.78
C SER A 42 -3.75 -1.53 8.07
N ILE A 43 -2.47 -1.31 7.76
CA ILE A 43 -1.60 -2.34 7.16
C ILE A 43 -1.37 -3.48 8.16
N LYS A 44 -1.08 -3.17 9.43
CA LYS A 44 -0.87 -4.17 10.49
C LYS A 44 -2.09 -5.07 10.67
N ILE A 45 -3.29 -4.50 10.69
CA ILE A 45 -4.54 -5.26 10.79
C ILE A 45 -4.64 -6.25 9.62
N LYS A 46 -4.47 -5.79 8.37
CA LYS A 46 -4.54 -6.69 7.22
C LYS A 46 -3.47 -7.80 7.25
N LEU A 47 -2.24 -7.48 7.67
CA LEU A 47 -1.16 -8.46 7.79
C LEU A 47 -1.37 -9.47 8.93
N SER A 48 -2.13 -9.11 9.97
CA SER A 48 -2.46 -10.04 11.05
C SER A 48 -3.45 -11.13 10.64
N GLY A 49 -4.08 -11.01 9.46
CA GLY A 49 -5.07 -11.97 8.97
C GLY A 49 -6.35 -12.01 9.80
N VAL A 50 -6.61 -10.98 10.60
CA VAL A 50 -7.82 -10.87 11.41
C VAL A 50 -8.95 -10.31 10.56
N ASP A 51 -10.00 -11.10 10.37
CA ASP A 51 -11.24 -10.63 9.75
C ASP A 51 -12.06 -9.85 10.78
N LEU A 52 -12.32 -8.58 10.45
CA LEU A 52 -13.14 -7.71 11.28
C LEU A 52 -14.62 -7.84 10.91
N PRO A 53 -15.54 -7.67 11.89
CA PRO A 53 -16.98 -7.85 11.65
C PRO A 53 -17.59 -6.82 10.70
N ARG A 54 -16.88 -5.72 10.41
CA ARG A 54 -17.30 -4.71 9.43
C ARG A 54 -16.13 -4.39 8.50
N PRO A 55 -16.40 -4.17 7.19
CA PRO A 55 -15.36 -3.83 6.23
C PRO A 55 -14.68 -2.51 6.61
N MET A 56 -13.35 -2.49 6.54
CA MET A 56 -12.58 -1.25 6.70
C MET A 56 -12.48 -0.50 5.37
N THR A 57 -11.89 0.70 5.39
CA THR A 57 -11.74 1.57 4.21
C THR A 57 -11.10 0.84 3.02
N HIS A 58 -10.06 0.05 3.24
CA HIS A 58 -9.37 -0.68 2.17
C HIS A 58 -10.20 -1.88 1.66
N ASP A 59 -10.95 -2.56 2.53
CA ASP A 59 -11.85 -3.64 2.10
C ASP A 59 -13.03 -3.08 1.28
N LEU A 60 -13.55 -1.91 1.67
CA LEU A 60 -14.56 -1.19 0.90
C LEU A 60 -13.99 -0.75 -0.46
N LEU A 61 -12.77 -0.22 -0.52
CA LEU A 61 -12.13 0.18 -1.77
C LEU A 61 -11.99 -1.00 -2.74
N VAL A 62 -11.53 -2.15 -2.24
CA VAL A 62 -11.48 -3.39 -3.05
C VAL A 62 -12.88 -3.77 -3.55
N SER A 63 -13.88 -3.74 -2.68
CA SER A 63 -15.27 -4.05 -3.05
C SER A 63 -15.83 -3.10 -4.13
N VAL A 64 -15.44 -1.82 -4.09
CA VAL A 64 -15.82 -0.83 -5.11
C VAL A 64 -15.13 -1.11 -6.43
N ILE A 65 -13.83 -1.43 -6.42
CA ILE A 65 -13.06 -1.80 -7.62
C ILE A 65 -13.67 -3.06 -8.27
N ASP A 66 -13.95 -4.07 -7.46
CA ASP A 66 -14.59 -5.32 -7.91
C ASP A 66 -15.98 -5.05 -8.50
N GLY A 67 -16.78 -4.20 -7.83
CA GLY A 67 -18.11 -3.81 -8.31
C GLY A 67 -18.11 -3.03 -9.63
N LEU A 68 -16.97 -2.43 -10.01
CA LEU A 68 -16.76 -1.76 -11.29
C LEU A 68 -16.18 -2.71 -12.37
N ASN A 69 -16.08 -4.02 -12.08
CA ASN A 69 -15.43 -5.00 -12.94
C ASN A 69 -13.98 -4.61 -13.30
N ALA A 70 -13.26 -4.06 -12.32
CA ALA A 70 -11.85 -3.75 -12.45
C ALA A 70 -11.02 -4.58 -11.45
N THR A 71 -9.72 -4.68 -11.69
CA THR A 71 -8.76 -5.34 -10.81
C THR A 71 -7.56 -4.44 -10.58
N VAL A 72 -6.91 -4.57 -9.41
CA VAL A 72 -5.65 -3.88 -9.14
C VAL A 72 -4.52 -4.59 -9.88
N GLU A 73 -3.92 -3.92 -10.86
CA GLU A 73 -2.80 -4.46 -11.64
C GLU A 73 -1.47 -4.24 -10.90
N ARG A 74 -1.20 -3.00 -10.49
CA ARG A 74 0.02 -2.65 -9.76
C ARG A 74 -0.06 -1.31 -9.05
N LEU A 75 0.82 -1.12 -8.08
CA LEU A 75 1.09 0.16 -7.43
C LEU A 75 2.51 0.62 -7.78
N ILE A 76 2.65 1.84 -8.27
CA ILE A 76 3.93 2.42 -8.72
C ILE A 76 4.22 3.66 -7.89
N ILE A 77 5.39 3.72 -7.27
CA ILE A 77 5.92 4.93 -6.64
C ILE A 77 6.96 5.51 -7.60
N ASP A 78 6.64 6.61 -8.29
CA ASP A 78 7.47 7.16 -9.37
C ASP A 78 7.97 8.59 -9.13
N LYS A 79 7.47 9.28 -8.10
CA LYS A 79 7.81 10.69 -7.84
C LYS A 79 8.01 10.97 -6.36
N MET A 80 8.94 11.88 -6.08
CA MET A 80 9.11 12.52 -4.79
C MET A 80 9.04 14.04 -5.00
N LEU A 81 8.13 14.71 -4.30
CA LEU A 81 7.96 16.15 -4.33
C LEU A 81 7.83 16.65 -2.90
N ASN A 82 8.65 17.63 -2.50
CA ASN A 82 8.64 18.20 -1.14
C ASN A 82 8.61 17.11 -0.05
N ASN A 83 9.54 16.16 -0.14
CA ASN A 83 9.66 15.00 0.76
C ASN A 83 8.41 14.08 0.83
N THR A 84 7.48 14.20 -0.13
CA THR A 84 6.28 13.37 -0.22
C THR A 84 6.40 12.43 -1.41
N PHE A 85 6.17 11.14 -1.15
CA PHE A 85 6.07 10.14 -2.22
C PHE A 85 4.70 10.22 -2.89
N HIS A 86 4.71 10.21 -4.22
CA HIS A 86 3.50 10.03 -4.99
C HIS A 86 3.49 8.63 -5.59
N ALA A 87 2.36 7.96 -5.40
CA ALA A 87 2.09 6.65 -5.96
C ALA A 87 0.92 6.72 -6.93
N LYS A 88 0.89 5.78 -7.88
CA LYS A 88 -0.23 5.51 -8.77
C LYS A 88 -0.69 4.09 -8.51
N LEU A 89 -1.99 3.92 -8.32
CA LEU A 89 -2.64 2.63 -8.33
C LEU A 89 -3.21 2.44 -9.74
N GLU A 90 -2.62 1.55 -10.50
CA GLU A 90 -3.09 1.24 -11.85
C GLU A 90 -4.09 0.08 -11.76
N LEU A 91 -5.27 0.30 -12.35
CA LEU A 91 -6.35 -0.67 -12.42
C LEU A 91 -6.48 -1.19 -13.85
N VAL A 92 -6.89 -2.45 -14.01
CA VAL A 92 -7.28 -3.01 -15.30
C VAL A 92 -8.78 -3.26 -15.29
N THR A 93 -9.49 -2.70 -16.27
CA THR A 93 -10.93 -2.93 -16.44
C THR A 93 -11.20 -4.20 -17.24
N ALA A 94 -12.45 -4.65 -17.28
CA ALA A 94 -12.87 -5.78 -18.11
C ALA A 94 -12.56 -5.60 -19.61
N ASP A 95 -12.50 -4.34 -20.09
CA ASP A 95 -12.14 -3.99 -21.47
C ASP A 95 -10.62 -3.98 -21.71
N ASN A 96 -9.84 -4.38 -20.69
CA ASN A 96 -8.39 -4.47 -20.69
C ASN A 96 -7.67 -3.11 -20.84
N ASP A 97 -8.38 -2.03 -20.50
CA ASP A 97 -7.83 -0.69 -20.39
C ASP A 97 -7.16 -0.51 -19.02
N VAL A 98 -5.98 0.11 -19.02
CA VAL A 98 -5.26 0.49 -17.79
C VAL A 98 -5.64 1.92 -17.43
N VAL A 99 -6.20 2.10 -16.24
CA VAL A 99 -6.65 3.40 -15.70
C VAL A 99 -5.89 3.76 -14.44
#